data_AF-A0A1J3D061-F1
#
_entry.id   AF-A0A1J3D061-F1
#
_cell.length_a   1.000
_cell.length_b   1.000
_cell.length_c   1.000
_cell.angle_alpha   90.00
_cell.angle_beta   90.00
_cell.angle_gamma   90.00
#
_symmetry.space_group_name_H-M   'P 1'
#
loop_
_entity.id
_entity.type
_entity.pdbx_description
1 polymer ?
#
loop_
_entity_poly.entity_id
_entity_poly.type
_entity_poly.pdbx_seq_one_letter_code
_entity_poly.pdbx_strand_id
1 'polypeptide(L)'
;MPNGRIMVNCAGIEPESVATNGKFKLVLGDSVWMLNSTIKILSEAFPGQVSWKRTPDSQGLNFVALTGGLPNLSDWSNNVPVRMSETVKQWKLCENPS
;
A
#
# COMPACT_ATOMS: atom_id res chain seq x y z
N MET A 1 19.16 -8.34 12.23
CA MET A 1 19.03 -6.88 11.99
C MET A 1 18.01 -6.32 12.97
N PRO A 2 18.43 -5.85 14.16
CA PRO A 2 17.54 -5.10 15.03
C PRO A 2 17.02 -3.88 14.27
N ASN A 3 15.71 -3.62 14.32
CA ASN A 3 15.04 -2.50 13.62
C ASN A 3 15.10 -2.54 12.08
N GLY A 4 15.36 -3.70 11.48
CA GLY A 4 15.27 -3.87 10.03
C GLY A 4 13.83 -3.71 9.52
N ARG A 5 13.67 -3.35 8.24
CA ARG A 5 12.36 -3.25 7.57
C ARG A 5 12.34 -4.16 6.34
N ILE A 6 11.16 -4.67 6.02
CA ILE A 6 10.91 -5.51 4.86
C ILE A 6 10.00 -4.71 3.92
N MET A 7 10.38 -4.61 2.65
CA MET A 7 9.52 -4.08 1.60
C MET A 7 9.13 -5.23 0.66
N VAL A 8 7.84 -5.40 0.42
CA VAL A 8 7.30 -6.54 -0.35
C VAL A 8 6.40 -6.02 -1.46
N ASN A 9 6.69 -6.42 -2.71
CA ASN A 9 5.71 -6.30 -3.79
C ASN A 9 4.63 -7.36 -3.56
N CYS A 10 3.39 -6.92 -3.36
CA CYS A 10 2.27 -7.75 -2.92
C CYS A 10 1.35 -8.15 -4.08
N ALA A 11 1.75 -7.89 -5.33
CA ALA A 11 0.92 -8.03 -6.53
C ALA A 11 -0.39 -7.22 -6.47
N GLY A 12 -1.26 -7.41 -7.45
CA GLY A 12 -2.61 -6.84 -7.45
C GLY A 12 -3.57 -7.59 -6.52
N ILE A 13 -4.82 -7.14 -6.49
CA ILE A 13 -5.95 -7.94 -5.98
C ILE A 13 -6.71 -8.48 -7.19
N GLU A 14 -7.32 -9.66 -7.05
CA GLU A 14 -8.29 -10.09 -8.06
C GLU A 14 -9.47 -9.11 -8.03
N PRO A 15 -9.87 -8.53 -9.18
CA PRO A 15 -11.04 -7.69 -9.20
C PRO A 15 -12.28 -8.54 -8.94
N GLU A 16 -13.00 -8.30 -7.85
CA GLU A 16 -14.42 -8.66 -7.83
C GLU A 16 -15.08 -7.90 -8.99
N SER A 17 -15.58 -8.66 -9.97
CA SER A 17 -16.10 -8.13 -11.21
C SER A 17 -17.40 -7.35 -10.97
N VAL A 18 -17.32 -6.06 -10.64
CA VAL A 18 -18.47 -5.16 -10.75
C VAL A 18 -18.32 -4.39 -12.06
N ALA A 19 -18.80 -5.01 -13.14
CA ALA A 19 -18.88 -4.37 -14.44
C ALA A 19 -19.92 -3.24 -14.39
N THR A 20 -19.45 -1.99 -14.30
CA THR A 20 -20.26 -0.82 -14.70
C THR A 20 -19.59 -0.18 -15.91
N ASN A 21 -20.22 -0.33 -17.07
CA ASN A 21 -19.87 0.38 -18.31
C ASN A 21 -18.43 0.18 -18.84
N GLY A 22 -17.85 -1.02 -18.67
CA GLY A 22 -16.57 -1.38 -19.32
C GLY A 22 -15.33 -0.61 -18.85
N LYS A 23 -15.47 0.24 -17.82
CA LYS A 23 -14.36 0.91 -17.15
C LYS A 23 -14.29 0.42 -15.71
N PHE A 24 -13.23 -0.32 -15.38
CA PHE A 24 -12.89 -0.66 -14.01
C PHE A 24 -12.52 0.61 -13.24
N LYS A 25 -13.50 1.32 -12.70
CA LYS A 25 -13.26 2.41 -11.74
C LYS A 25 -13.56 1.86 -10.35
N LEU A 26 -12.65 1.07 -9.83
CA LEU A 26 -12.71 0.68 -8.42
C LEU A 26 -12.41 1.94 -7.59
N VAL A 27 -13.47 2.58 -7.07
CA VAL A 27 -13.35 3.57 -5.99
C VAL A 27 -13.09 2.78 -4.71
N LEU A 28 -11.85 2.34 -4.57
CA LEU A 28 -11.37 1.59 -3.42
C LEU A 28 -11.05 2.57 -2.30
N GLY A 29 -11.78 2.47 -1.20
CA GLY A 29 -11.46 3.19 0.03
C GLY A 29 -10.17 2.70 0.67
N ASP A 30 -9.79 3.33 1.78
CA ASP A 30 -8.51 3.08 2.47
C ASP A 30 -8.40 1.69 3.10
N SER A 31 -9.50 0.94 3.13
CA SER A 31 -9.59 -0.45 3.58
C SER A 31 -9.24 -1.49 2.51
N VAL A 32 -8.96 -1.08 1.27
CA VAL A 32 -8.70 -2.00 0.14
C VAL A 32 -7.57 -2.99 0.37
N TRP A 33 -6.56 -2.59 1.14
CA TRP A 33 -5.40 -3.43 1.39
C TRP A 33 -5.78 -4.77 2.05
N MET A 34 -6.92 -4.84 2.76
CA MET A 34 -7.43 -6.07 3.37
C MET A 34 -7.81 -7.13 2.33
N LEU A 35 -8.07 -6.74 1.08
CA LEU A 35 -8.34 -7.65 -0.02
C LEU A 35 -7.05 -8.29 -0.57
N ASN A 36 -5.88 -7.78 -0.21
CA ASN A 36 -4.60 -8.37 -0.58
C ASN A 36 -4.11 -9.32 0.52
N SER A 37 -4.07 -10.62 0.21
CA SER A 37 -3.67 -11.66 1.17
C SER A 37 -2.26 -11.48 1.73
N THR A 38 -1.31 -10.99 0.93
CA THR A 38 0.07 -10.76 1.37
C THR A 38 0.12 -9.64 2.41
N ILE A 39 -0.56 -8.52 2.15
CA ILE A 39 -0.62 -7.41 3.10
C ILE A 39 -1.35 -7.83 4.38
N LYS A 40 -2.45 -8.58 4.26
CA LYS A 40 -3.18 -9.10 5.42
C LYS A 40 -2.29 -9.93 6.35
N ILE A 41 -1.55 -10.90 5.79
CA ILE A 41 -0.61 -11.74 6.55
C ILE A 41 0.50 -10.89 7.20
N LEU A 42 1.03 -9.89 6.47
CA LEU A 42 2.03 -8.98 7.03
C LEU A 42 1.44 -8.17 8.20
N SER A 43 0.21 -7.67 8.10
CA SER A 43 -0.45 -6.90 9.16
C SER A 43 -0.72 -7.74 10.40
N GLU A 44 -1.04 -9.03 10.24
CA GLU A 44 -1.18 -9.98 11.35
C GLU A 44 0.17 -10.28 12.02
N ALA A 45 1.24 -10.41 11.23
CA ALA A 45 2.60 -10.67 11.73
C ALA A 45 3.28 -9.44 12.36
N PHE A 46 2.93 -8.23 11.92
CA PHE A 46 3.47 -6.95 12.39
C PHE A 46 2.35 -5.96 12.75
N PRO A 47 1.54 -6.22 13.79
CA PRO A 47 0.38 -5.39 14.12
C PRO A 47 0.73 -3.91 14.33
N GLY A 48 -0.01 -3.02 13.66
CA GLY A 48 0.22 -1.56 13.72
C GLY A 48 1.55 -1.09 13.10
N GLN A 49 2.29 -1.98 12.43
CA GLN A 49 3.61 -1.71 11.86
C GLN A 49 3.70 -2.09 10.39
N VAL A 50 2.58 -2.09 9.67
CA VAL A 50 2.56 -2.30 8.22
C VAL A 50 1.96 -1.09 7.55
N SER A 51 2.70 -0.54 6.61
CA SER A 51 2.23 0.51 5.72
C SER A 51 2.10 -0.04 4.31
N TRP A 52 1.17 0.48 3.53
CA TRP A 52 0.93 0.05 2.17
C TRP A 52 0.78 1.25 1.23
N LYS A 53 1.00 1.00 -0.05
CA LYS A 53 0.56 1.88 -1.13
C LYS A 53 0.19 1.08 -2.37
N ARG A 54 -0.58 1.69 -3.25
CA ARG A 54 -0.91 1.14 -4.56
C ARG A 54 -0.14 1.88 -5.65
N THR A 55 0.33 1.16 -6.67
CA THR A 55 0.86 1.78 -7.87
C THR A 55 -0.28 2.35 -8.73
N PRO A 56 -0.05 3.42 -9.50
CA PRO A 56 -1.03 3.94 -10.44
C PRO A 56 -1.57 2.85 -11.39
N ASP A 57 -2.79 3.04 -11.89
CA ASP A 57 -3.45 2.09 -12.79
C ASP A 57 -2.63 1.81 -14.05
N SER A 58 -1.96 2.85 -14.57
CA SER A 58 -1.03 2.76 -15.71
C SER A 58 0.23 1.94 -15.43
N GLN A 59 0.47 1.55 -14.18
CA GLN A 59 1.65 0.82 -13.71
C GLN A 59 1.30 -0.58 -13.17
N GLY A 60 0.15 -1.13 -13.55
CA GLY A 60 -0.18 -2.53 -13.30
C GLY A 60 -0.93 -2.83 -12.01
N LEU A 61 -1.51 -1.80 -11.35
CA LEU A 61 -2.44 -1.96 -10.22
C LEU A 61 -1.86 -2.75 -9.02
N ASN A 62 -0.54 -2.79 -8.87
CA ASN A 62 0.15 -3.52 -7.80
C ASN A 62 0.03 -2.84 -6.45
N PHE A 63 0.16 -3.64 -5.39
CA PHE A 63 0.32 -3.16 -4.04
C PHE A 63 1.74 -3.39 -3.56
N VAL A 64 2.22 -2.50 -2.68
CA VAL A 64 3.51 -2.63 -2.01
C VAL A 64 3.29 -2.44 -0.52
N ALA A 65 3.88 -3.32 0.29
CA ALA A 65 3.89 -3.22 1.74
C ALA A 65 5.29 -2.90 2.27
N LEU A 66 5.33 -2.19 3.40
CA LEU A 66 6.55 -1.85 4.14
C LEU A 66 6.31 -2.09 5.63
N THR A 67 7.17 -2.87 6.27
CA THR A 67 7.13 -3.08 7.72
C THR A 67 7.83 -1.96 8.50
N GLY A 68 7.48 -1.85 9.78
CA GLY A 68 7.88 -0.80 10.70
C GLY A 68 6.92 0.40 10.70
N GLY A 69 7.05 1.27 11.70
CA GLY A 69 6.22 2.48 11.81
C GLY A 69 6.35 3.38 10.58
N LEU A 70 5.22 3.94 10.12
CA LEU A 70 5.19 4.85 8.97
C LEU A 70 6.10 6.06 9.24
N PRO A 71 7.14 6.31 8.42
CA PRO A 71 7.99 7.48 8.59
C PRO A 71 7.22 8.77 8.27
N ASN A 72 7.74 9.92 8.73
CA ASN A 72 7.19 11.21 8.35
C ASN A 72 7.21 11.38 6.83
N LEU A 73 6.03 11.45 6.22
CA LEU A 73 5.87 11.47 4.76
C LEU A 73 6.41 12.76 4.13
N SER A 74 6.32 13.88 4.83
CA SER A 74 6.85 15.17 4.35
C SER A 74 8.38 15.14 4.33
N ASP A 75 9.00 14.66 5.41
CA ASP A 75 10.45 14.51 5.48
C ASP A 75 10.94 13.50 4.44
N TRP A 76 10.27 12.36 4.30
CA TRP A 76 10.66 11.36 3.30
C TRP A 76 10.51 11.90 1.87
N SER A 77 9.41 12.60 1.56
CA SER A 77 9.18 13.25 0.27
C SER A 77 10.29 14.25 -0.10
N ASN A 78 10.81 14.99 0.89
CA ASN A 78 11.88 15.99 0.66
C ASN A 78 13.27 15.36 0.45
N ASN A 79 13.46 14.11 0.85
CA ASN A 79 14.74 13.40 0.79
C ASN A 79 14.85 12.39 -0.36
N VAL A 80 13.86 12.33 -1.24
CA VAL A 80 13.89 11.50 -2.46
C VAL A 80 13.91 12.36 -3.72
N PRO A 81 14.35 11.83 -4.88
CA PRO A 81 14.28 12.56 -6.13
C PRO A 81 12.86 13.08 -6.43
N VAL A 82 12.77 14.25 -7.09
CA VAL A 82 11.50 14.92 -7.43
C VAL A 82 10.50 13.98 -8.11
N ARG A 83 10.95 13.03 -8.94
CA ARG A 83 10.04 12.08 -9.60
C ARG A 83 9.31 11.14 -8.62
N MET A 84 9.84 10.97 -7.40
CA MET A 84 9.34 10.03 -6.39
C MET A 84 8.66 10.74 -5.21
N SER A 85 8.88 12.05 -5.04
CA SER A 85 8.40 12.83 -3.90
C SER A 85 6.88 12.68 -3.67
N GLU A 86 6.09 12.87 -4.71
CA GLU A 86 4.63 12.74 -4.61
C GLU A 86 4.17 11.30 -4.36
N THR A 87 4.87 10.31 -4.91
CA THR A 87 4.52 8.89 -4.72
C THR A 87 4.80 8.39 -3.30
N VAL A 88 5.70 9.06 -2.57
CA VAL A 88 5.97 8.76 -1.16
C VAL A 88 4.80 9.19 -0.28
N LYS A 89 4.11 10.28 -0.62
CA LYS A 89 2.96 10.76 0.17
C LYS A 89 1.74 9.83 0.10
N GLN A 90 1.76 8.82 -0.77
CA GLN A 90 0.67 7.87 -0.97
C GLN A 90 0.72 6.67 -0.01
N TRP A 91 1.80 6.52 0.77
CA TRP A 91 1.87 5.47 1.79
C TRP A 91 0.87 5.71 2.93
N LYS A 92 0.18 4.66 3.34
CA LYS A 92 -0.84 4.67 4.40
C LYS A 92 -0.57 3.55 5.39
N LEU A 93 -0.87 3.77 6.66
CA LEU A 93 -0.80 2.69 7.66
C LEU A 93 -1.96 1.72 7.43
N CYS A 94 -1.72 0.42 7.61
CA CYS A 94 -2.80 -0.54 7.74
C CYS A 94 -3.49 -0.28 9.08
N GLU A 95 -4.75 0.14 9.03
CA GLU A 95 -5.55 0.30 10.24
C GLU A 95 -5.77 -1.07 10.89
N ASN A 96 -5.91 -1.11 12.21
CA ASN A 96 -6.30 -2.36 12.86
C ASN A 96 -7.73 -2.70 12.40
N PRO A 97 -7.98 -3.90 11.85
CA PRO A 97 -9.35 -4.32 11.60
C PRO A 97 -10.07 -4.37 12.95
N SER A 98 -11.02 -3.47 13.14
CA SER A 98 -11.93 -3.42 14.30
C SER A 98 -12.87 -4.61 14.33
#